data_AF-A0AAD3AX86-F1
#
_entry.id   AF-A0AAD3AX86-F1
#
_cell.length_a   1.000
_cell.length_b   1.000
_cell.length_c   1.000
_cell.angle_alpha   90.00
_cell.angle_beta   90.00
_cell.angle_gamma   90.00
#
_symmetry.space_group_name_H-M   'P 1'
#
loop_
_entity.id
_entity.type
_entity.pdbx_description
1 polymer ?
#
loop_
_entity_poly.entity_id
_entity_poly.type
_entity_poly.pdbx_seq_one_letter_code
_entity_poly.pdbx_strand_id
1 'polypeptide(L)'
;MKIYQLKSSSLHLYRSFLGRSPRDTEIWQYAKDKKLVIVTKDTDFSDRLMLDFSPPKVVHLRFGNIRKREFHQFLARIWPEVEALVIEHKLVNVYLDRIEAFR
;
A
#
# COMPACT_ATOMS: atom_id res chain seq x y z
N MET A 1 -10.60 4.63 1.19
CA MET A 1 -9.52 3.64 1.27
C MET A 1 -9.61 2.63 0.12
N LYS A 2 -8.50 2.36 -0.58
CA LYS A 2 -8.38 1.26 -1.55
C LYS A 2 -7.23 0.38 -1.06
N ILE A 3 -7.36 -0.94 -1.12
CA ILE A 3 -6.30 -1.89 -0.76
C ILE A 3 -5.82 -2.48 -2.07
N TYR A 4 -4.50 -2.60 -2.25
CA TYR A 4 -3.93 -3.22 -3.43
C TYR A 4 -3.05 -4.37 -2.95
N GLN A 5 -3.28 -5.56 -3.49
CA GLN A 5 -2.47 -6.73 -3.20
C GLN A 5 -1.36 -6.80 -4.25
N LEU A 6 -0.11 -6.81 -3.81
CA LEU A 6 1.01 -7.21 -4.64
C LEU A 6 1.00 -8.74 -4.77
N LYS A 7 0.78 -9.24 -5.98
CA LYS A 7 1.01 -10.67 -6.29
C LYS A 7 1.86 -10.75 -7.55
N SER A 8 3.07 -11.30 -7.37
CA SER A 8 4.04 -11.74 -8.38
C SER A 8 3.72 -11.29 -9.82
N SER A 9 4.20 -10.10 -10.19
CA SER A 9 4.22 -9.57 -11.56
C SER A 9 2.90 -8.97 -12.09
N SER A 10 1.89 -8.71 -11.25
CA SER A 10 0.67 -8.00 -11.68
C SER A 10 -0.02 -7.20 -10.56
N LEU A 11 -0.32 -5.93 -10.84
CA LEU A 11 -1.14 -5.07 -9.98
C LEU A 11 -2.61 -5.48 -10.08
N HIS A 12 -3.04 -6.42 -9.23
CA HIS A 12 -4.45 -6.71 -9.08
C HIS A 12 -5.07 -5.73 -8.06
N LEU A 13 -5.99 -4.88 -8.54
CA LEU A 13 -6.85 -4.08 -7.67
C LEU A 13 -7.66 -5.03 -6.77
N TYR A 14 -7.22 -5.23 -5.52
CA TYR A 14 -7.93 -6.06 -4.57
C TYR A 14 -9.07 -5.27 -3.94
N ARG A 15 -10.21 -5.25 -4.63
CA ARG A 15 -11.47 -4.75 -4.08
C ARG A 15 -11.92 -5.74 -3.02
N SER A 16 -11.93 -5.29 -1.75
CA SER A 16 -12.42 -5.99 -0.56
C SER A 16 -13.46 -7.10 -0.86
N PHE A 17 -13.06 -8.35 -0.63
CA PHE A 17 -13.96 -9.51 -0.48
C PHE A 17 -14.43 -9.70 0.98
N LEU A 18 -14.03 -8.82 1.91
CA LEU A 18 -14.31 -8.97 3.36
C LEU A 18 -15.72 -8.51 3.79
N GLY A 19 -16.67 -8.33 2.87
CA GLY A 19 -18.04 -7.87 3.15
C GLY A 19 -18.27 -6.37 2.92
N ARG A 20 -19.41 -5.85 3.41
CA ARG A 20 -19.76 -4.42 3.33
C ARG A 20 -18.95 -3.66 4.40
N SER A 21 -17.88 -2.98 3.97
CA SER A 21 -17.07 -2.06 4.79
C SER A 21 -16.27 -2.71 5.93
N PRO A 22 -15.20 -3.48 5.62
CA PRO A 22 -14.29 -3.97 6.65
C PRO A 22 -13.61 -2.81 7.38
N ARG A 23 -13.41 -2.97 8.69
CA ARG A 23 -12.68 -2.03 9.56
C ARG A 23 -11.17 -2.08 9.25
N ASP A 24 -10.44 -1.01 9.56
CA ASP A 24 -8.99 -0.95 9.35
C ASP A 24 -8.24 -2.06 10.09
N THR A 25 -8.73 -2.46 11.26
CA THR A 25 -8.22 -3.62 12.02
C THR A 25 -8.37 -4.95 11.29
N GLU A 26 -9.48 -5.16 10.59
CA GLU A 26 -9.73 -6.37 9.82
C GLU A 26 -8.84 -6.41 8.57
N ILE A 27 -8.67 -5.26 7.91
CA ILE A 27 -7.77 -5.10 6.76
C ILE A 27 -6.32 -5.37 7.17
N TRP A 28 -5.88 -4.78 8.29
CA TRP A 28 -4.55 -4.96 8.83
C TRP A 28 -4.24 -6.43 9.13
N GLN A 29 -5.14 -7.09 9.87
CA GLN A 29 -4.97 -8.49 10.24
C GLN A 29 -4.99 -9.39 9.00
N TYR A 30 -5.90 -9.15 8.07
CA TYR A 30 -5.97 -9.91 6.83
C TYR A 30 -4.68 -9.78 6.00
N ALA A 31 -4.15 -8.57 5.86
CA ALA A 31 -2.89 -8.34 5.15
C ALA A 31 -1.72 -9.05 5.84
N LYS A 32 -1.67 -9.01 7.17
CA LYS A 32 -0.66 -9.71 7.98
C LYS A 32 -0.73 -11.22 7.78
N ASP A 33 -1.91 -11.82 7.95
CA ASP A 33 -2.14 -13.27 7.84
C ASP A 33 -1.83 -13.82 6.45
N LYS A 34 -2.14 -13.03 5.41
CA LYS A 34 -1.94 -13.43 4.02
C LYS A 34 -0.61 -12.96 3.43
N LYS A 35 0.25 -12.30 4.22
CA LYS A 35 1.53 -11.72 3.80
C LYS A 35 1.39 -10.75 2.61
N LEU A 36 0.40 -9.86 2.70
CA LEU A 36 0.09 -8.86 1.67
C LEU A 36 0.70 -7.52 1.99
N VAL A 37 0.80 -6.69 0.95
CA VAL A 37 1.14 -5.28 1.06
C VAL A 37 -0.17 -4.48 1.09
N ILE A 38 -0.25 -3.45 1.93
CA ILE A 38 -1.35 -2.49 1.94
C ILE A 38 -0.90 -1.25 1.18
N VAL A 39 -1.60 -0.85 0.14
CA VAL A 39 -1.31 0.40 -0.58
C VAL A 39 -2.43 1.38 -0.29
N THR A 40 -2.15 2.51 0.36
CA THR A 40 -3.18 3.43 0.84
C THR A 40 -2.77 4.90 0.73
N LYS A 41 -3.73 5.82 0.82
CA LYS A 41 -3.49 7.25 1.05
C LYS A 41 -3.68 7.64 2.52
N ASP A 42 -4.25 6.74 3.30
CA ASP A 42 -4.65 6.94 4.69
C ASP A 42 -3.43 6.86 5.62
N THR A 43 -3.24 7.89 6.45
CA THR A 43 -2.12 7.98 7.41
C THR A 43 -2.25 6.97 8.55
N ASP A 44 -3.46 6.53 8.88
CA ASP A 44 -3.70 5.66 10.02
C ASP A 44 -2.95 4.32 9.90
N PHE A 45 -2.70 3.85 8.67
CA PHE A 45 -1.91 2.63 8.41
C PHE A 45 -0.41 2.83 8.58
N SER A 46 0.13 3.98 8.17
CA SER A 46 1.54 4.30 8.38
C SER A 46 1.84 4.60 9.85
N ASP A 47 0.87 5.16 10.57
CA ASP A 47 1.03 5.44 12.00
C ASP A 47 0.96 4.13 12.80
N ARG A 48 0.06 3.22 12.41
CA ARG A 48 -0.06 1.90 13.02
C ARG A 48 1.17 1.02 12.84
N LEU A 49 1.94 1.19 11.74
CA LEU A 49 3.21 0.50 11.53
C LEU A 49 4.19 0.72 12.70
N MET A 50 4.18 1.92 13.30
CA MET A 50 5.07 2.29 14.41
C MET A 50 4.70 1.60 15.73
N LEU A 51 3.50 1.02 15.82
CA LEU A 51 2.94 0.44 17.04
C LEU A 51 2.90 -1.10 17.02
N ASP A 52 3.11 -1.75 15.86
CA ASP A 52 3.05 -3.21 15.70
C ASP A 52 4.46 -3.78 15.49
N PHE A 53 4.83 -4.79 16.28
CA PHE A 53 6.12 -5.47 16.19
C PHE A 53 6.31 -6.25 14.88
N SER A 54 5.22 -6.74 14.29
CA SER A 54 5.23 -7.51 13.04
C SER A 54 4.12 -7.02 12.11
N PRO A 55 4.24 -5.81 11.56
CA PRO A 55 3.20 -5.22 10.74
C PRO A 55 3.19 -5.84 9.33
N PRO A 56 2.06 -5.77 8.61
CA PRO A 56 2.07 -5.94 7.16
C PRO A 56 2.92 -4.82 6.52
N LYS A 57 3.38 -5.06 5.30
CA LYS A 57 4.08 -4.04 4.52
C LYS A 57 3.09 -3.00 4.03
N VAL A 58 3.48 -1.72 3.98
CA VAL A 58 2.62 -0.62 3.55
C VAL A 58 3.30 0.22 2.47
N VAL A 59 2.56 0.56 1.42
CA VAL A 59 2.91 1.62 0.46
C VAL A 59 1.96 2.78 0.69
N HIS A 60 2.48 3.91 1.15
CA HIS A 60 1.69 5.10 1.43
C HIS A 60 1.82 6.12 0.30
N LEU A 61 0.72 6.41 -0.39
CA LEU A 61 0.66 7.37 -1.49
C LEU A 61 0.52 8.81 -0.94
N ARG A 62 1.65 9.49 -0.75
CA ARG A 62 1.81 10.82 -0.12
C ARG A 62 1.56 11.98 -1.09
N PHE A 63 0.45 11.93 -1.80
CA PHE A 63 0.03 13.03 -2.69
C PHE A 63 -1.48 13.22 -2.66
N GLY A 64 -1.94 14.42 -3.02
CA GLY A 64 -3.35 14.77 -3.05
C GLY A 64 -4.14 14.07 -4.15
N ASN A 65 -5.27 14.68 -4.50
CA ASN A 65 -6.07 14.24 -5.63
C ASN A 65 -5.37 14.59 -6.94
N ILE A 66 -5.23 13.59 -7.81
CA ILE A 66 -4.81 13.74 -9.20
C ILE A 66 -5.84 13.07 -10.09
N ARG A 67 -5.89 13.43 -11.37
CA ARG A 67 -6.91 12.86 -12.27
C ARG A 67 -6.72 11.36 -12.36
N LYS A 68 -7.82 10.61 -12.49
CA LYS A 68 -7.80 9.13 -12.56
C LYS A 68 -6.81 8.62 -13.61
N ARG A 69 -6.75 9.25 -14.79
CA ARG A 69 -5.80 8.88 -15.86
C ARG A 69 -4.35 9.08 -15.42
N GLU A 70 -4.04 10.24 -14.86
CA GLU A 70 -2.71 10.59 -14.35
C GLU A 70 -2.31 9.65 -13.21
N PHE A 71 -3.24 9.28 -12.33
CA PHE A 71 -3.01 8.30 -11.28
C PHE A 71 -2.56 6.95 -11.81
N HIS A 72 -3.27 6.41 -12.80
CA HIS A 72 -2.91 5.12 -13.39
C HIS A 72 -1.58 5.18 -14.14
N GLN A 73 -1.31 6.26 -14.88
CA GLN A 73 -0.04 6.46 -15.58
C GLN A 73 1.13 6.61 -14.61
N PHE A 74 0.95 7.42 -13.55
CA PHE A 74 1.95 7.61 -12.51
C PHE A 74 2.28 6.30 -11.81
N LEU A 75 1.25 5.58 -11.32
CA LEU A 75 1.46 4.30 -10.64
C LEU A 75 2.14 3.28 -11.56
N ALA A 76 1.67 3.11 -12.80
CA ALA A 76 2.27 2.15 -13.73
C ALA A 76 3.76 2.43 -13.99
N ARG A 77 4.14 3.72 -14.05
CA ARG A 77 5.53 4.14 -14.26
C ARG A 77 6.43 3.80 -13.06
N ILE A 78 5.96 4.04 -11.84
CA ILE A 78 6.78 3.90 -10.62
C ILE A 78 6.66 2.51 -9.97
N TRP A 79 5.71 1.69 -10.41
CA TRP A 79 5.43 0.40 -9.78
C TRP A 79 6.61 -0.56 -9.69
N PRO A 80 7.47 -0.72 -10.73
CA PRO A 80 8.61 -1.62 -10.64
C PRO A 80 9.59 -1.25 -9.52
N GLU A 81 9.80 0.04 -9.28
CA GLU A 81 10.65 0.54 -8.19
C GLU A 81 10.00 0.29 -6.83
N VAL A 82 8.69 0.56 -6.71
CA VAL A 82 7.95 0.23 -5.49
C VAL A 82 8.07 -1.26 -5.20
N GLU A 83 7.83 -2.14 -6.16
CA GLU A 83 7.95 -3.60 -6.01
C GLU A 83 9.30 -4.03 -5.45
N ALA A 84 10.39 -3.49 -5.99
CA ALA A 84 11.74 -3.78 -5.49
C ALA A 84 11.91 -3.31 -4.03
N LEU A 85 11.44 -2.11 -3.71
CA LEU A 85 11.58 -1.54 -2.37
C LEU A 85 10.77 -2.28 -1.32
N VAL A 86 9.54 -2.72 -1.62
CA VAL A 86 8.72 -3.44 -0.63
C VAL A 86 9.30 -4.80 -0.27
N ILE A 87 10.28 -5.37 -0.98
CA ILE A 87 10.91 -6.63 -0.57
C ILE A 87 11.63 -6.46 0.78
N GLU A 88 12.40 -5.40 0.92
CA GLU A 88 13.31 -5.15 2.06
C GLU A 88 12.75 -4.15 3.09
N HIS A 89 11.68 -3.42 2.75
CA HIS A 89 11.15 -2.33 3.57
C HIS A 89 9.72 -2.60 4.02
N LYS A 90 9.40 -2.21 5.25
CA LYS A 90 8.05 -2.32 5.82
C LYS A 90 7.16 -1.17 5.38
N LEU A 91 7.74 0.01 5.12
CA LEU A 91 7.03 1.18 4.64
C LEU A 91 7.72 1.76 3.40
N VAL A 92 6.93 2.04 2.37
CA VAL A 92 7.36 2.78 1.18
C VAL A 92 6.42 3.98 1.02
N ASN A 93 6.93 5.19 1.22
CA ASN A 93 6.21 6.43 0.97
C ASN A 93 6.45 6.87 -0.48
N VAL A 94 5.37 7.08 -1.24
CA VAL A 94 5.43 7.49 -2.64
C VAL A 94 4.88 8.92 -2.76
N TYR A 95 5.75 9.85 -3.11
CA TYR A 95 5.42 11.23 -3.48
C TYR A 95 5.42 11.37 -5.01
N LEU A 96 4.94 12.49 -5.56
CA LEU A 96 4.95 12.69 -7.01
C LEU A 96 6.36 12.86 -7.59
N ASP A 97 7.30 13.31 -6.76
CA ASP A 97 8.66 13.69 -7.08
C ASP A 97 9.73 12.72 -6.55
N ARG A 98 9.39 11.84 -5.60
CA ARG A 98 10.33 10.90 -4.97
C ARG A 98 9.65 9.70 -4.31
N ILE A 99 10.46 8.70 -3.94
CA ILE A 99 10.07 7.55 -3.13
C ILE A 99 11.00 7.47 -1.92
N GLU A 100 10.45 7.23 -0.74
CA GLU A 100 11.20 7.00 0.51
C GLU A 100 10.84 5.61 1.05
N ALA A 101 11.81 4.87 1.60
CA ALA A 101 11.60 3.51 2.10
C ALA A 101 12.21 3.32 3.49
N PHE A 102 11.50 2.61 4.38
CA PHE A 102 11.84 2.46 5.79
C PHE A 102 11.74 0.98 6.23
N ARG A 103 12.72 0.53 7.00
CA ARG A 103 12.84 -0.86 7.52
C ARG A 103 11.97 -1.11 8.75
#